data_AF-A0A2T7DSI8-F1
#
_entry.id   AF-A0A2T7DSI8-F1
#
_cell.length_a   1.000
_cell.length_b   1.000
_cell.length_c   1.000
_cell.angle_alpha   90.00
_cell.angle_beta   90.00
_cell.angle_gamma   90.00
#
_symmetry.space_group_name_H-M   'P 1'
#
loop_
_entity.id
_entity.type
_entity.pdbx_description
1 polymer ?
#
loop_
_entity_poly.entity_id
_entity_poly.type
_entity_poly.pdbx_seq_one_letter_code
_entity_poly.pdbx_strand_id
1 'polypeptide(L)'
;MQQANGRGEQHSPRSAAAGWPSPRGGGGEHYSPSPSKTPRGGAASPKLPASAAWLVDSRWALSAALSLLLFLAVALAVTCFSSSSPPYVSASAFFSSSDQAHIHVSQQQEQPESLAAAANATTAASPPPPSPPPGADLPRLAYLISGSKGDLDRLWRALHALYHPRNQYVVHLDREAPVSERLALAARVSNSTVFRRAGNVHVIRRANMVTYRGPTMVANTLHACAILLRRGGAWDWFINLSASDYPLMTQDDILQVFSTVPKNVNFIEHTGYLGWKEGQRARPLIVDPGLYGSKKQDIFWASPKRELPTAFKLFTGSAWVALSRDFVEYTVWGWDNLPRTLLMYYANFVSSPEGYFQTLICNAPRFVQTVANHDLHHIQWDVPPRQHPHALALADLPAMVRSGAPFARKFPRDDPVLDAIDAELLGRPPRPAAGGGNGNGTAPAAAAAAAATFVPGGWCGGDASCGSVDNDWVLRPGPGAERFQRLIERIIRSEAFPNRQCK
;
A
#
# COMPACT_ATOMS: atom_id res chain seq x y z
N MET A 1 -3.77 49.47 45.85
CA MET A 1 -4.41 50.04 44.64
C MET A 1 -4.95 48.85 43.83
N GLN A 2 -6.17 48.38 44.17
CA GLN A 2 -7.47 48.71 43.51
C GLN A 2 -7.49 48.32 42.02
N GLN A 3 -8.43 47.57 41.45
CA GLN A 3 -9.71 46.93 41.86
C GLN A 3 -10.01 45.87 40.78
N ALA A 4 -10.34 44.62 41.10
CA ALA A 4 -11.69 44.08 41.32
C ALA A 4 -12.65 44.17 40.10
N ASN A 5 -13.01 43.02 39.51
CA ASN A 5 -14.39 42.54 39.59
C ASN A 5 -14.49 41.04 39.27
N GLY A 6 -15.05 40.28 40.21
CA GLY A 6 -15.49 38.91 40.02
C GLY A 6 -17.01 38.84 39.95
N ARG A 7 -17.53 37.70 39.47
CA ARG A 7 -18.76 37.08 39.96
C ARG A 7 -18.68 35.60 39.60
N GLY A 8 -18.65 34.77 40.65
CA GLY A 8 -18.82 33.33 40.54
C GLY A 8 -20.30 32.97 40.62
N GLU A 9 -20.59 31.71 40.35
CA GLU A 9 -21.70 31.01 40.98
C GLU A 9 -21.39 29.50 40.99
N GLN A 10 -21.41 28.95 42.19
CA GLN A 10 -21.37 27.52 42.50
C GLN A 10 -22.78 26.95 42.26
N HIS A 11 -22.89 25.66 41.90
CA HIS A 11 -23.75 24.70 42.60
C HIS A 11 -23.58 23.28 42.04
N SER A 12 -23.39 22.33 42.96
CA SER A 12 -23.44 20.87 42.76
C SER A 12 -24.85 20.32 43.09
N PRO A 13 -25.14 19.02 42.91
CA PRO A 13 -26.34 18.55 42.19
C PRO A 13 -27.48 18.06 43.08
N ARG A 14 -28.68 17.96 42.51
CA ARG A 14 -29.79 17.14 43.03
C ARG A 14 -30.45 16.32 41.93
N SER A 15 -30.68 15.06 42.24
CA SER A 15 -31.46 14.08 41.49
C SER A 15 -32.96 14.39 41.52
N ALA A 16 -33.67 14.11 40.43
CA ALA A 16 -35.06 13.66 40.48
C ALA A 16 -35.41 12.91 39.20
N ALA A 17 -35.92 11.70 39.36
CA ALA A 17 -36.59 10.92 38.33
C ALA A 17 -37.96 11.52 38.02
N ALA A 18 -38.37 11.53 36.75
CA ALA A 18 -39.77 11.67 36.36
C ALA A 18 -39.97 11.04 34.97
N GLY A 19 -40.88 10.08 34.91
CA GLY A 19 -41.26 9.35 33.71
C GLY A 19 -41.99 10.23 32.69
N TRP A 20 -41.95 9.78 31.43
CA TRP A 20 -42.67 10.41 30.32
C TRP A 20 -43.80 9.49 29.86
N PRO A 21 -44.99 10.04 29.53
CA PRO A 21 -46.18 9.27 29.19
C PRO A 21 -46.30 8.95 27.70
N SER A 22 -47.00 7.86 27.41
CA SER A 22 -47.53 7.51 26.09
C SER A 22 -48.59 8.50 25.59
N PRO A 23 -48.80 8.58 24.27
CA PRO A 23 -50.12 8.84 23.72
C PRO A 23 -50.61 7.66 22.84
N ARG A 24 -51.84 7.20 23.14
CA ARG A 24 -52.71 6.48 22.20
C ARG A 24 -53.62 7.49 21.51
N GLY A 25 -53.92 7.25 20.23
CA GLY A 25 -55.27 7.44 19.69
C GLY A 25 -55.36 8.09 18.30
N GLY A 26 -55.79 7.30 17.31
CA GLY A 26 -56.92 7.69 16.45
C GLY A 26 -56.71 7.71 14.93
N GLY A 27 -57.41 6.81 14.22
CA GLY A 27 -57.74 6.86 12.79
C GLY A 27 -56.77 6.06 11.91
N GLY A 28 -57.11 4.98 11.22
CA GLY A 28 -58.40 4.48 10.72
C GLY A 28 -58.32 4.43 9.19
N GLU A 29 -58.19 3.24 8.61
CA GLU A 29 -58.82 2.82 7.34
C GLU A 29 -58.39 1.40 6.95
N HIS A 30 -59.40 0.53 6.83
CA HIS A 30 -59.33 -0.85 6.34
C HIS A 30 -59.64 -0.85 4.83
N TYR A 31 -58.86 -1.60 4.04
CA TYR A 31 -59.39 -2.19 2.80
C TYR A 31 -58.70 -3.52 2.47
N SER A 32 -59.53 -4.52 2.20
CA SER A 32 -59.22 -5.92 1.87
C SER A 32 -58.68 -6.11 0.44
N PRO A 33 -58.02 -7.23 0.11
CA PRO A 33 -57.78 -7.61 -1.28
C PRO A 33 -58.52 -8.89 -1.71
N SER A 34 -59.00 -8.91 -2.97
CA SER A 34 -59.36 -10.08 -3.79
C SER A 34 -59.64 -9.60 -5.23
N PRO A 35 -59.67 -10.47 -6.28
CA PRO A 35 -58.91 -11.70 -6.55
C PRO A 35 -58.39 -11.85 -8.03
N SER A 36 -57.54 -12.86 -8.23
CA SER A 36 -57.35 -13.72 -9.43
C SER A 36 -56.92 -13.17 -10.80
N LYS A 37 -55.94 -13.86 -11.43
CA LYS A 37 -56.02 -14.45 -12.79
C LYS A 37 -54.83 -15.36 -13.11
N THR A 38 -55.14 -16.54 -13.65
CA THR A 38 -54.24 -17.52 -14.30
C THR A 38 -53.89 -17.09 -15.73
N PRO A 39 -52.89 -17.72 -16.41
CA PRO A 39 -53.23 -18.84 -17.31
C PRO A 39 -52.19 -19.99 -17.40
N ARG A 40 -52.66 -21.01 -18.13
CA ARG A 40 -52.17 -22.37 -18.43
C ARG A 40 -50.80 -22.51 -19.15
N GLY A 41 -50.22 -23.71 -19.06
CA GLY A 41 -49.43 -24.30 -20.14
C GLY A 41 -48.38 -25.33 -19.70
N GLY A 42 -48.77 -26.58 -19.46
CA GLY A 42 -47.85 -27.69 -19.22
C GLY A 42 -47.48 -28.43 -20.51
N ALA A 43 -46.19 -28.68 -20.70
CA ALA A 43 -45.66 -29.70 -21.61
C ALA A 43 -44.67 -30.56 -20.84
N ALA A 44 -44.94 -31.86 -20.80
CA ALA A 44 -44.14 -32.87 -20.12
C ALA A 44 -42.94 -33.29 -21.00
N SER A 45 -41.79 -33.52 -20.37
CA SER A 45 -40.64 -34.25 -20.93
C SER A 45 -40.12 -35.22 -19.87
N PRO A 46 -39.61 -36.40 -20.27
CA PRO A 46 -39.53 -37.57 -19.40
C PRO A 46 -38.40 -37.46 -18.37
N LYS A 47 -38.66 -37.95 -17.16
CA LYS A 47 -37.65 -38.14 -16.09
C LYS A 47 -36.78 -39.36 -16.42
N LEU A 48 -35.48 -39.14 -16.57
CA LEU A 48 -34.46 -40.20 -16.48
C LEU A 48 -34.21 -40.57 -15.00
N PRO A 49 -33.89 -41.84 -14.68
CA PRO A 49 -33.65 -42.27 -13.31
C PRO A 49 -32.34 -41.68 -12.74
N ALA A 50 -32.37 -41.34 -11.46
CA ALA A 50 -31.40 -40.53 -10.73
C ALA A 50 -30.11 -41.26 -10.30
N SER A 51 -29.53 -42.12 -11.14
CA SER A 51 -28.33 -42.91 -10.76
C SER A 51 -27.10 -42.76 -11.65
N ALA A 52 -27.10 -41.88 -12.66
CA ALA A 52 -25.93 -41.74 -13.55
C ALA A 52 -25.52 -40.29 -13.91
N ALA A 53 -26.13 -39.26 -13.31
CA ALA A 53 -25.86 -37.86 -13.67
C ALA A 53 -24.69 -37.21 -12.89
N TRP A 54 -24.05 -37.92 -11.95
CA TRP A 54 -22.97 -37.37 -11.11
C TRP A 54 -21.55 -37.59 -11.66
N LEU A 55 -21.39 -38.38 -12.72
CA LEU A 55 -20.06 -38.79 -13.22
C LEU A 55 -19.51 -37.92 -14.37
N VAL A 56 -20.27 -36.96 -14.88
CA VAL A 56 -19.85 -36.19 -16.07
C VAL A 56 -19.56 -34.71 -15.79
N ASP A 57 -19.74 -34.20 -14.57
CA ASP A 57 -19.64 -32.75 -14.32
C ASP A 57 -18.77 -32.32 -13.13
N SER A 58 -17.74 -33.11 -12.80
CA SER A 58 -16.83 -32.76 -11.70
C SER A 58 -15.42 -32.44 -12.18
N ARG A 59 -15.18 -31.14 -12.42
CA ARG A 59 -13.86 -30.56 -12.74
C ARG A 59 -12.78 -30.84 -11.66
N TRP A 60 -13.19 -31.38 -10.52
CA TRP A 60 -12.33 -31.73 -9.38
C TRP A 60 -12.08 -33.23 -9.25
N ALA A 61 -12.83 -34.09 -9.95
CA ALA A 61 -12.70 -35.54 -9.84
C ALA A 61 -11.31 -36.02 -10.30
N LEU A 62 -10.79 -35.44 -11.39
CA LEU A 62 -9.43 -35.73 -11.87
C LEU A 62 -8.35 -35.29 -10.87
N SER A 63 -8.51 -34.13 -10.23
CA SER A 63 -7.55 -33.63 -9.23
C SER A 63 -7.61 -34.45 -7.94
N ALA A 64 -8.80 -34.86 -7.52
CA ALA A 64 -8.99 -35.74 -6.37
C ALA A 64 -8.43 -37.15 -6.63
N ALA A 65 -8.66 -37.70 -7.83
CA ALA A 65 -8.10 -38.99 -8.24
C ALA A 65 -6.56 -38.95 -8.32
N LEU A 66 -5.97 -37.88 -8.89
CA LEU A 66 -4.52 -37.72 -8.90
C LEU A 66 -3.94 -37.59 -7.50
N SER A 67 -4.60 -36.84 -6.61
CA SER A 67 -4.14 -36.66 -5.23
C SER A 67 -4.21 -37.97 -4.45
N LEU A 68 -5.26 -38.77 -4.67
CA LEU A 68 -5.42 -40.08 -4.05
C LEU A 68 -4.37 -41.08 -4.58
N LEU A 69 -4.10 -41.07 -5.88
CA LEU A 69 -3.04 -41.89 -6.50
C LEU A 69 -1.65 -41.51 -5.98
N LEU A 70 -1.36 -40.21 -5.85
CA LEU A 70 -0.08 -39.74 -5.29
C LEU A 70 0.07 -40.15 -3.82
N PHE A 71 -1.00 -40.03 -3.03
CA PHE A 71 -1.00 -40.46 -1.64
C PHE A 71 -0.78 -41.97 -1.51
N LEU A 72 -1.45 -42.77 -2.33
CA LEU A 72 -1.24 -44.23 -2.37
C LEU A 72 0.17 -44.61 -2.81
N ALA A 73 0.75 -43.91 -3.79
CA ALA A 73 2.13 -44.14 -4.24
C ALA A 73 3.14 -43.82 -3.13
N VAL A 74 2.95 -42.71 -2.41
CA VAL A 74 3.80 -42.35 -1.25
C VAL A 74 3.63 -43.34 -0.11
N ALA A 75 2.40 -43.76 0.18
CA ALA A 75 2.13 -44.77 1.21
C ALA A 75 2.78 -46.12 0.86
N LEU A 76 2.71 -46.56 -0.40
CA LEU A 76 3.40 -47.76 -0.87
C LEU A 76 4.91 -47.62 -0.81
N ALA A 77 5.47 -46.46 -1.17
CA ALA A 77 6.90 -46.23 -1.04
C ALA A 77 7.32 -46.33 0.43
N VAL A 78 6.61 -45.67 1.35
CA VAL A 78 6.91 -45.72 2.79
C VAL A 78 6.81 -47.14 3.35
N THR A 79 5.81 -47.93 2.95
CA THR A 79 5.68 -49.32 3.42
C THR A 79 6.71 -50.26 2.80
N CYS A 80 7.10 -50.06 1.53
CA CYS A 80 8.20 -50.80 0.90
C CYS A 80 9.56 -50.47 1.54
N PHE A 81 9.80 -49.21 1.90
CA PHE A 81 11.05 -48.78 2.56
C PHE A 81 11.08 -49.06 4.07
N SER A 82 9.95 -49.42 4.69
CA SER A 82 9.87 -49.80 6.11
C SER A 82 10.30 -51.25 6.38
N SER A 83 10.68 -52.02 5.35
CA SER A 83 11.16 -53.39 5.47
C SER A 83 12.69 -53.55 5.32
N SER A 84 13.43 -52.44 5.26
CA SER A 84 14.89 -52.44 5.31
C SER A 84 15.38 -51.41 6.33
N SER A 85 16.04 -51.89 7.38
CA SER A 85 16.63 -51.06 8.44
C SER A 85 17.59 -50.00 7.85
N PRO A 86 17.54 -48.72 8.30
CA PRO A 86 18.52 -47.74 7.86
C PRO A 86 19.80 -47.85 8.72
N PRO A 87 21.01 -47.69 8.15
CA PRO A 87 22.16 -47.36 8.96
C PRO A 87 22.07 -45.88 9.37
N TYR A 88 22.35 -45.61 10.63
CA TYR A 88 22.54 -44.28 11.18
C TYR A 88 23.60 -43.52 10.36
N VAL A 89 23.28 -42.30 9.89
CA VAL A 89 24.27 -41.33 9.41
C VAL A 89 24.15 -40.07 10.26
N SER A 90 25.23 -39.79 10.98
CA SER A 90 25.41 -38.65 11.87
C SER A 90 25.58 -37.35 11.07
N ALA A 91 24.92 -36.28 11.51
CA ALA A 91 25.03 -34.94 10.94
C ALA A 91 26.35 -34.27 11.36
N SER A 92 27.45 -34.63 10.69
CA SER A 92 28.75 -33.97 10.86
C SER A 92 29.66 -34.09 9.61
N ALA A 93 29.09 -33.94 8.41
CA ALA A 93 29.85 -34.10 7.16
C ALA A 93 29.51 -33.10 6.03
N PHE A 94 29.26 -31.82 6.34
CA PHE A 94 29.13 -30.77 5.31
C PHE A 94 30.26 -29.73 5.30
N PHE A 95 31.34 -29.95 6.05
CA PHE A 95 32.57 -29.16 5.94
C PHE A 95 33.77 -30.10 5.82
N SER A 96 34.18 -30.39 4.59
CA SER A 96 35.57 -30.57 4.15
C SER A 96 35.62 -31.31 2.82
N SER A 97 36.00 -30.60 1.76
CA SER A 97 36.71 -31.22 0.64
C SER A 97 37.76 -30.24 0.14
N SER A 98 38.98 -30.42 0.67
CA SER A 98 40.22 -30.00 0.02
C SER A 98 40.86 -31.29 -0.45
N ASP A 99 40.72 -31.63 -1.73
CA ASP A 99 41.39 -32.79 -2.29
C ASP A 99 42.87 -32.47 -2.49
N GLN A 100 43.70 -33.27 -1.84
CA GLN A 100 45.15 -33.23 -1.88
C GLN A 100 45.60 -34.39 -2.78
N ALA A 101 45.95 -34.09 -4.03
CA ALA A 101 46.62 -35.05 -4.90
C ALA A 101 48.14 -34.96 -4.64
N HIS A 102 48.68 -36.05 -4.10
CA HIS A 102 50.11 -36.29 -3.95
C HIS A 102 50.82 -36.35 -5.30
N ILE A 103 51.86 -35.52 -5.50
CA ILE A 103 52.92 -35.77 -6.49
C ILE A 103 54.27 -35.77 -5.77
N HIS A 104 55.06 -36.78 -6.14
CA HIS A 104 56.37 -37.18 -5.64
C HIS A 104 57.37 -36.04 -5.40
N VAL A 105 57.98 -36.07 -4.22
CA VAL A 105 59.23 -35.35 -3.91
C VAL A 105 60.42 -36.17 -4.42
N SER A 106 61.23 -35.57 -5.28
CA SER A 106 62.62 -35.97 -5.51
C SER A 106 63.50 -34.79 -5.13
N GLN A 107 64.38 -35.01 -4.15
CA GLN A 107 65.36 -34.03 -3.68
C GLN A 107 66.42 -33.80 -4.77
N GLN A 108 66.60 -32.54 -5.17
CA GLN A 108 67.89 -32.03 -5.62
C GLN A 108 68.12 -30.66 -4.99
N GLN A 109 69.36 -30.47 -4.58
CA GLN A 109 69.88 -29.53 -3.60
C GLN A 109 70.73 -28.52 -4.37
N GLU A 110 70.44 -27.22 -4.28
CA GLU A 110 71.41 -26.14 -4.57
C GLU A 110 70.90 -24.75 -4.14
N GLN A 111 71.85 -23.85 -3.97
CA GLN A 111 71.98 -22.71 -3.04
C GLN A 111 71.15 -21.44 -3.30
N PRO A 112 71.10 -20.49 -2.34
CA PRO A 112 70.36 -19.24 -2.44
C PRO A 112 71.26 -18.08 -2.88
N GLU A 113 71.26 -17.71 -4.16
CA GLU A 113 71.76 -16.41 -4.62
C GLU A 113 70.85 -15.87 -5.73
N SER A 114 70.29 -14.67 -5.48
CA SER A 114 69.67 -13.70 -6.43
C SER A 114 68.34 -13.08 -5.98
N LEU A 115 68.16 -12.85 -4.67
CA LEU A 115 67.24 -11.83 -4.14
C LEU A 115 67.84 -10.42 -4.33
N ALA A 116 67.96 -9.94 -5.57
CA ALA A 116 68.36 -8.54 -5.82
C ALA A 116 68.01 -7.97 -7.21
N ALA A 117 67.25 -8.65 -8.07
CA ALA A 117 67.07 -8.20 -9.46
C ALA A 117 65.62 -8.17 -10.01
N ALA A 118 64.60 -8.29 -9.16
CA ALA A 118 63.19 -8.25 -9.61
C ALA A 118 62.34 -7.16 -8.94
N ALA A 119 62.96 -6.12 -8.37
CA ALA A 119 62.25 -5.00 -7.72
C ALA A 119 61.82 -3.87 -8.69
N ASN A 120 61.76 -4.14 -10.01
CA ASN A 120 61.29 -3.16 -11.02
C ASN A 120 60.19 -3.76 -11.92
N ALA A 121 59.27 -4.52 -11.35
CA ALA A 121 57.98 -4.79 -11.99
C ALA A 121 57.02 -3.66 -11.64
N THR A 122 56.85 -2.73 -12.58
CA THR A 122 55.81 -1.71 -12.64
C THR A 122 54.50 -2.19 -12.02
N THR A 123 54.12 -1.61 -10.88
CA THR A 123 52.76 -1.65 -10.35
C THR A 123 51.85 -0.93 -11.33
N ALA A 124 51.30 -1.66 -12.31
CA ALA A 124 50.19 -1.19 -13.11
C ALA A 124 49.02 -0.92 -12.16
N ALA A 125 48.74 0.36 -11.91
CA ALA A 125 47.61 0.78 -11.10
C ALA A 125 46.33 0.18 -11.68
N SER A 126 45.56 -0.51 -10.86
CA SER A 126 44.22 -0.97 -11.23
C SER A 126 43.42 0.20 -11.80
N PRO A 127 42.68 0.01 -12.90
CA PRO A 127 41.90 1.10 -13.48
C PRO A 127 40.90 1.64 -12.43
N PRO A 128 40.65 2.96 -12.40
CA PRO A 128 39.69 3.53 -11.47
C PRO A 128 38.31 2.91 -11.69
N PRO A 129 37.49 2.76 -10.63
CA PRO A 129 36.15 2.22 -10.76
C PRO A 129 35.35 3.05 -11.79
N PRO A 130 34.48 2.39 -12.60
CA PRO A 130 33.69 3.09 -13.60
C PRO A 130 32.84 4.18 -12.96
N SER A 131 32.74 5.33 -13.62
CA SER A 131 31.87 6.42 -13.19
C SER A 131 30.44 5.93 -13.06
N PRO A 132 29.70 6.35 -12.01
CA PRO A 132 28.30 5.95 -11.84
C PRO A 132 27.47 6.36 -13.07
N PRO A 133 26.43 5.59 -13.43
CA PRO A 133 25.59 5.92 -14.57
C PRO A 133 24.91 7.30 -14.36
N PRO A 134 24.57 8.02 -15.45
CA PRO A 134 23.83 9.26 -15.36
C PRO A 134 22.59 9.14 -14.48
N GLY A 135 22.43 10.10 -13.56
CA GLY A 135 21.33 10.10 -12.60
C GLY A 135 21.40 9.02 -11.53
N ALA A 136 22.53 8.36 -11.26
CA ALA A 136 22.65 7.38 -10.17
C ALA A 136 22.18 7.95 -8.81
N ASP A 137 22.46 9.23 -8.56
CA ASP A 137 22.12 9.89 -7.30
C ASP A 137 20.66 10.36 -7.22
N LEU A 138 19.95 10.39 -8.35
CA LEU A 138 18.54 10.76 -8.34
C LEU A 138 17.70 9.68 -7.64
N PRO A 139 16.74 10.09 -6.80
CA PRO A 139 15.94 9.15 -6.05
C PRO A 139 15.05 8.31 -6.97
N ARG A 140 14.63 7.14 -6.49
CA ARG A 140 13.51 6.40 -7.10
C ARG A 140 12.44 6.13 -6.06
N LEU A 141 11.19 6.35 -6.45
CA LEU A 141 10.04 6.15 -5.59
C LEU A 141 9.34 4.85 -5.95
N ALA A 142 8.81 4.17 -4.95
CA ALA A 142 8.00 2.99 -5.09
C ALA A 142 6.59 3.28 -4.57
N TYR A 143 5.58 3.07 -5.39
CA TYR A 143 4.19 3.39 -5.04
C TYR A 143 3.36 2.13 -4.85
N LEU A 144 2.50 2.12 -3.83
CA LEU A 144 1.27 1.34 -3.83
C LEU A 144 0.11 2.26 -4.20
N ILE A 145 -0.64 1.94 -5.24
CA ILE A 145 -1.90 2.63 -5.59
C ILE A 145 -3.03 1.60 -5.51
N SER A 146 -3.90 1.74 -4.50
CA SER A 146 -4.96 0.77 -4.22
C SER A 146 -6.36 1.36 -4.38
N GLY A 147 -7.27 0.61 -5.01
CA GLY A 147 -8.69 0.97 -5.14
C GLY A 147 -9.61 -0.16 -4.69
N SER A 148 -10.92 0.13 -4.68
CA SER A 148 -11.99 -0.84 -4.42
C SER A 148 -12.95 -0.90 -5.60
N LYS A 149 -14.14 -1.46 -5.40
CA LYS A 149 -15.24 -1.51 -6.35
C LYS A 149 -15.50 -0.17 -7.04
N GLY A 150 -15.44 -0.22 -8.37
CA GLY A 150 -15.67 0.91 -9.26
C GLY A 150 -14.48 1.85 -9.39
N ASP A 151 -13.37 1.67 -8.69
CA ASP A 151 -12.25 2.61 -8.72
C ASP A 151 -11.31 2.42 -9.92
N LEU A 152 -11.57 1.49 -10.85
CA LEU A 152 -10.72 1.22 -12.01
C LEU A 152 -10.25 2.47 -12.74
N ASP A 153 -11.18 3.35 -13.12
CA ASP A 153 -10.84 4.54 -13.92
C ASP A 153 -10.13 5.61 -13.11
N ARG A 154 -10.44 5.72 -11.80
CA ARG A 154 -9.76 6.65 -10.89
C ARG A 154 -8.32 6.20 -10.62
N LEU A 155 -8.15 4.90 -10.35
CA LEU A 155 -6.85 4.27 -10.19
C LEU A 155 -6.03 4.40 -11.47
N TRP A 156 -6.66 4.18 -12.65
CA TRP A 156 -6.01 4.36 -13.95
C TRP A 156 -5.54 5.81 -14.16
N ARG A 157 -6.41 6.79 -13.90
CA ARG A 157 -6.08 8.22 -13.98
C ARG A 157 -4.94 8.60 -13.04
N ALA A 158 -5.01 8.17 -11.78
CA ALA A 158 -3.97 8.42 -10.77
C ALA A 158 -2.63 7.79 -11.16
N LEU A 159 -2.63 6.54 -11.66
CA LEU A 159 -1.41 5.89 -12.15
C LEU A 159 -0.73 6.70 -13.26
N HIS A 160 -1.51 7.26 -14.21
CA HIS A 160 -0.94 8.09 -15.28
C HIS A 160 -0.45 9.45 -14.77
N ALA A 161 -1.15 10.03 -13.78
CA ALA A 161 -0.74 11.26 -13.10
C ALA A 161 0.59 11.09 -12.33
N LEU A 162 0.82 9.90 -11.78
CA LEU A 162 1.97 9.58 -10.94
C LEU A 162 3.13 8.92 -11.70
N TYR A 163 2.95 8.62 -12.99
CA TYR A 163 3.91 7.79 -13.71
C TYR A 163 5.21 8.53 -14.03
N HIS A 164 6.32 7.88 -13.77
CA HIS A 164 7.65 8.23 -14.21
C HIS A 164 8.44 6.92 -14.42
N PRO A 165 9.19 6.75 -15.52
CA PRO A 165 9.86 5.49 -15.86
C PRO A 165 10.91 5.05 -14.81
N ARG A 166 11.46 6.00 -14.05
CA ARG A 166 12.43 5.76 -12.99
C ARG A 166 11.85 5.02 -11.77
N ASN A 167 10.56 5.23 -11.50
CA ASN A 167 9.87 4.76 -10.30
C ASN A 167 9.35 3.34 -10.45
N GLN A 168 8.86 2.74 -9.37
CA GLN A 168 8.20 1.44 -9.36
C GLN A 168 6.77 1.55 -8.84
N TYR A 169 5.87 0.73 -9.38
CA TYR A 169 4.44 0.80 -9.05
C TYR A 169 3.89 -0.59 -8.77
N VAL A 170 3.19 -0.72 -7.65
CA VAL A 170 2.28 -1.82 -7.35
C VAL A 170 0.86 -1.26 -7.37
N VAL A 171 0.01 -1.82 -8.22
CA VAL A 171 -1.39 -1.43 -8.34
C VAL A 171 -2.31 -2.56 -7.93
N HIS A 172 -3.38 -2.22 -7.21
CA HIS A 172 -4.26 -3.20 -6.59
C HIS A 172 -5.71 -2.72 -6.60
N LEU A 173 -6.62 -3.60 -7.04
CA LEU A 173 -8.04 -3.49 -6.77
C LEU A 173 -8.41 -4.60 -5.80
N ASP A 174 -9.03 -4.25 -4.67
CA ASP A 174 -9.35 -5.19 -3.60
C ASP A 174 -10.42 -6.23 -4.01
N ARG A 175 -10.71 -7.17 -3.12
CA ARG A 175 -11.72 -8.21 -3.37
C ARG A 175 -13.17 -7.73 -3.46
N GLU A 176 -13.47 -6.52 -3.04
CA GLU A 176 -14.80 -5.93 -3.23
C GLU A 176 -15.01 -5.54 -4.70
N ALA A 177 -13.94 -5.23 -5.43
CA ALA A 177 -13.99 -4.98 -6.86
C ALA A 177 -14.38 -6.26 -7.65
N PRO A 178 -15.35 -6.17 -8.58
CA PRO A 178 -15.72 -7.27 -9.45
C PRO A 178 -14.52 -7.88 -10.18
N VAL A 179 -14.57 -9.20 -10.41
CA VAL A 179 -13.51 -9.91 -11.15
C VAL A 179 -13.26 -9.27 -12.52
N SER A 180 -14.31 -8.86 -13.22
CA SER A 180 -14.22 -8.16 -14.52
C SER A 180 -13.39 -6.88 -14.43
N GLU A 181 -13.58 -6.08 -13.38
CA GLU A 181 -12.86 -4.84 -13.15
C GLU A 181 -11.37 -5.09 -12.88
N ARG A 182 -11.07 -6.12 -12.08
CA ARG A 182 -9.68 -6.53 -11.78
C ARG A 182 -8.96 -7.10 -13.01
N LEU A 183 -9.65 -7.87 -13.84
CA LEU A 183 -9.13 -8.36 -15.11
C LEU A 183 -8.90 -7.21 -16.09
N ALA A 184 -9.82 -6.24 -16.14
CA ALA A 184 -9.67 -5.05 -16.97
C ALA A 184 -8.44 -4.23 -16.56
N LEU A 185 -8.18 -4.02 -15.26
CA LEU A 185 -6.95 -3.38 -14.79
C LEU A 185 -5.70 -4.13 -15.29
N ALA A 186 -5.67 -5.45 -15.11
CA ALA A 186 -4.54 -6.28 -15.54
C ALA A 186 -4.31 -6.18 -17.06
N ALA A 187 -5.38 -6.20 -17.85
CA ALA A 187 -5.33 -6.07 -19.30
C ALA A 187 -4.86 -4.67 -19.75
N ARG A 188 -5.38 -3.59 -19.13
CA ARG A 188 -4.94 -2.21 -19.42
C ARG A 188 -3.44 -2.03 -19.17
N VAL A 189 -2.94 -2.54 -18.05
CA VAL A 189 -1.51 -2.47 -17.73
C VAL A 189 -0.66 -3.30 -18.70
N SER A 190 -1.09 -4.52 -19.06
CA SER A 190 -0.33 -5.36 -19.99
C SER A 190 -0.31 -4.82 -21.42
N ASN A 191 -1.38 -4.13 -21.83
CA ASN A 191 -1.53 -3.57 -23.17
C ASN A 191 -0.85 -2.21 -23.34
N SER A 192 -0.50 -1.52 -22.24
CA SER A 192 0.24 -0.26 -22.30
C SER A 192 1.67 -0.49 -22.81
N THR A 193 2.01 0.14 -23.92
CA THR A 193 3.35 0.08 -24.52
C THR A 193 4.41 0.66 -23.59
N VAL A 194 4.10 1.79 -22.92
CA VAL A 194 4.99 2.48 -21.99
C VAL A 194 5.28 1.60 -20.77
N PHE A 195 4.25 1.07 -20.10
CA PHE A 195 4.44 0.22 -18.92
C PHE A 195 5.14 -1.09 -19.26
N ARG A 196 4.86 -1.68 -20.42
CA ARG A 196 5.53 -2.91 -20.87
C ARG A 196 7.00 -2.68 -21.17
N ARG A 197 7.36 -1.57 -21.82
CA ARG A 197 8.76 -1.23 -22.12
C ARG A 197 9.56 -0.93 -20.87
N ALA A 198 9.01 -0.13 -19.95
CA ALA A 198 9.69 0.21 -18.71
C ALA A 198 9.70 -0.95 -17.69
N GLY A 199 8.71 -1.86 -17.74
CA GLY A 199 8.64 -3.04 -16.89
C GLY A 199 8.38 -2.74 -15.39
N ASN A 200 8.03 -1.49 -15.07
CA ASN A 200 8.02 -0.94 -13.72
C ASN A 200 6.64 -0.89 -13.04
N VAL A 201 5.60 -1.45 -13.66
CA VAL A 201 4.24 -1.53 -13.09
C VAL A 201 3.86 -2.99 -12.82
N HIS A 202 3.40 -3.28 -11.59
CA HIS A 202 2.95 -4.60 -11.14
C HIS A 202 1.49 -4.56 -10.72
N VAL A 203 0.66 -5.45 -11.26
CA VAL A 203 -0.73 -5.62 -10.80
C VAL A 203 -0.83 -6.79 -9.83
N ILE A 204 -1.32 -6.56 -8.61
CA ILE A 204 -1.68 -7.64 -7.68
C ILE A 204 -2.91 -8.37 -8.22
N ARG A 205 -2.68 -9.49 -8.94
CA ARG A 205 -3.76 -10.28 -9.57
C ARG A 205 -4.60 -11.06 -8.57
N ARG A 206 -3.95 -11.62 -7.55
CA ARG A 206 -4.63 -12.27 -6.42
C ARG A 206 -5.00 -11.19 -5.41
N ALA A 207 -6.13 -10.54 -5.66
CA ALA A 207 -6.61 -9.44 -4.84
C ALA A 207 -6.74 -9.82 -3.37
N ASN A 208 -6.28 -8.91 -2.52
CA ASN A 208 -6.43 -8.96 -1.07
C ASN A 208 -7.81 -8.38 -0.69
N MET A 209 -8.40 -8.86 0.40
CA MET A 209 -9.50 -8.12 1.04
C MET A 209 -8.89 -6.93 1.78
N VAL A 210 -9.54 -5.75 1.73
CA VAL A 210 -9.04 -4.55 2.38
C VAL A 210 -10.17 -3.88 3.15
N THR A 211 -10.06 -3.83 4.47
CA THR A 211 -10.92 -3.04 5.35
C THR A 211 -10.10 -1.94 6.02
N TYR A 212 -10.71 -0.76 6.18
CA TYR A 212 -10.02 0.39 6.78
C TYR A 212 -9.95 0.28 8.32
N ARG A 213 -11.04 -0.20 8.94
CA ARG A 213 -11.15 -0.33 10.40
C ARG A 213 -10.46 -1.59 10.94
N GLY A 214 -10.11 -2.55 10.09
CA GLY A 214 -9.38 -3.76 10.47
C GLY A 214 -7.91 -3.74 10.04
N PRO A 215 -7.18 -4.84 10.27
CA PRO A 215 -5.75 -4.97 9.94
C PRO A 215 -5.48 -5.24 8.45
N THR A 216 -6.49 -5.59 7.66
CA THR A 216 -6.28 -6.06 6.27
C THR A 216 -5.69 -5.01 5.33
N MET A 217 -5.91 -3.71 5.60
CA MET A 217 -5.19 -2.64 4.88
C MET A 217 -3.68 -2.60 5.21
N VAL A 218 -3.29 -2.85 6.47
CA VAL A 218 -1.86 -2.99 6.84
C VAL A 218 -1.25 -4.18 6.11
N ALA A 219 -1.93 -5.33 6.15
CA ALA A 219 -1.49 -6.53 5.45
C ALA A 219 -1.31 -6.31 3.93
N ASN A 220 -2.24 -5.61 3.29
CA ASN A 220 -2.13 -5.25 1.88
C ASN A 220 -0.93 -4.31 1.60
N THR A 221 -0.71 -3.33 2.47
CA THR A 221 0.45 -2.42 2.36
C THR A 221 1.77 -3.18 2.46
N LEU A 222 1.88 -4.08 3.45
CA LEU A 222 3.07 -4.94 3.61
C LEU A 222 3.26 -5.93 2.47
N HIS A 223 2.17 -6.46 1.89
CA HIS A 223 2.24 -7.30 0.70
C HIS A 223 2.79 -6.52 -0.51
N ALA A 224 2.38 -5.27 -0.70
CA ALA A 224 2.93 -4.41 -1.75
C ALA A 224 4.43 -4.13 -1.53
N CYS A 225 4.83 -3.81 -0.30
CA CYS A 225 6.24 -3.67 0.09
C CYS A 225 7.05 -4.94 -0.22
N ALA A 226 6.54 -6.11 0.16
CA ALA A 226 7.20 -7.39 -0.10
C ALA A 226 7.35 -7.69 -1.60
N ILE A 227 6.35 -7.33 -2.42
CA ILE A 227 6.44 -7.43 -3.88
C ILE A 227 7.55 -6.51 -4.39
N LEU A 228 7.60 -5.25 -3.96
CA LEU A 228 8.61 -4.28 -4.39
C LEU A 228 10.04 -4.72 -4.02
N LEU A 229 10.24 -5.24 -2.80
CA LEU A 229 11.52 -5.80 -2.38
C LEU A 229 11.90 -7.02 -3.24
N ARG A 230 10.96 -7.94 -3.46
CA ARG A 230 11.19 -9.16 -4.27
C ARG A 230 11.48 -8.85 -5.73
N ARG A 231 10.81 -7.85 -6.32
CA ARG A 231 11.05 -7.45 -7.71
C ARG A 231 12.38 -6.70 -7.88
N GLY A 232 13.01 -6.30 -6.78
CA GLY A 232 14.33 -5.68 -6.79
C GLY A 232 14.30 -4.24 -7.30
N GLY A 233 15.44 -3.80 -7.83
CA GLY A 233 15.67 -2.41 -8.20
C GLY A 233 16.04 -1.53 -7.00
N ALA A 234 16.69 -0.40 -7.27
CA ALA A 234 17.24 0.50 -6.25
C ALA A 234 16.28 1.68 -5.99
N TRP A 235 15.11 1.41 -5.42
CA TRP A 235 14.20 2.45 -4.93
C TRP A 235 14.52 2.86 -3.49
N ASP A 236 14.24 4.12 -3.16
CA ASP A 236 14.68 4.77 -1.91
C ASP A 236 13.52 4.95 -0.93
N TRP A 237 12.32 5.28 -1.42
CA TRP A 237 11.12 5.44 -0.61
C TRP A 237 9.92 4.67 -1.17
N PHE A 238 9.16 4.07 -0.27
CA PHE A 238 7.82 3.53 -0.51
C PHE A 238 6.75 4.56 -0.12
N ILE A 239 5.72 4.74 -0.95
CA ILE A 239 4.60 5.64 -0.68
C ILE A 239 3.30 4.89 -0.96
N ASN A 240 2.37 4.86 0.01
CA ASN A 240 1.04 4.30 -0.21
C ASN A 240 0.03 5.39 -0.60
N LEU A 241 -0.85 5.09 -1.56
CA LEU A 241 -1.91 5.95 -2.05
C LEU A 241 -3.16 5.10 -2.32
N SER A 242 -4.35 5.69 -2.23
CA SER A 242 -5.59 5.11 -2.73
C SER A 242 -6.06 5.76 -4.03
N ALA A 243 -7.08 5.17 -4.65
CA ALA A 243 -7.79 5.76 -5.78
C ALA A 243 -8.51 7.09 -5.45
N SER A 244 -8.51 7.52 -4.18
CA SER A 244 -9.06 8.81 -3.75
C SER A 244 -8.00 9.86 -3.41
N ASP A 245 -6.74 9.53 -3.62
CA ASP A 245 -5.60 10.43 -3.53
C ASP A 245 -5.23 10.93 -4.92
N TYR A 246 -4.63 12.12 -5.00
CA TYR A 246 -4.15 12.68 -6.27
C TYR A 246 -2.90 13.55 -6.05
N PRO A 247 -1.94 13.55 -6.99
CA PRO A 247 -0.76 14.42 -6.88
C PRO A 247 -1.13 15.89 -7.12
N LEU A 248 -0.45 16.80 -6.41
CA LEU A 248 -0.56 18.26 -6.54
C LEU A 248 0.65 18.91 -7.25
N MET A 249 1.55 18.08 -7.77
CA MET A 249 2.77 18.46 -8.48
C MET A 249 3.29 17.28 -9.30
N THR A 250 4.21 17.54 -10.23
CA THR A 250 4.73 16.53 -11.15
C THR A 250 5.70 15.57 -10.46
N GLN A 251 5.98 14.43 -11.09
CA GLN A 251 7.03 13.53 -10.59
C GLN A 251 8.41 14.18 -10.65
N ASP A 252 8.69 15.00 -11.64
CA ASP A 252 9.94 15.74 -11.74
C ASP A 252 10.11 16.70 -10.56
N ASP A 253 9.03 17.38 -10.12
CA ASP A 253 9.04 18.21 -8.90
C ASP A 253 9.39 17.39 -7.65
N ILE A 254 8.72 16.24 -7.49
CA ILE A 254 8.90 15.38 -6.32
C ILE A 254 10.32 14.82 -6.30
N LEU A 255 10.80 14.25 -7.42
CA LEU A 255 12.14 13.68 -7.54
C LEU A 255 13.23 14.73 -7.32
N GLN A 256 13.04 15.95 -7.82
CA GLN A 256 13.96 17.06 -7.59
C GLN A 256 14.11 17.36 -6.09
N VAL A 257 13.00 17.47 -5.36
CA VAL A 257 13.05 17.78 -3.93
C VAL A 257 13.57 16.61 -3.11
N PHE A 258 13.13 15.37 -3.39
CA PHE A 258 13.61 14.17 -2.72
C PHE A 258 15.11 13.92 -2.92
N SER A 259 15.72 14.44 -3.98
CA SER A 259 17.18 14.40 -4.16
C SER A 259 17.95 15.15 -3.05
N THR A 260 17.28 16.06 -2.35
CA THR A 260 17.84 16.85 -1.24
C THR A 260 17.51 16.27 0.15
N VAL A 261 16.70 15.22 0.20
CA VAL A 261 16.24 14.58 1.45
C VAL A 261 17.14 13.38 1.77
N PRO A 262 17.64 13.24 3.01
CA PRO A 262 18.39 12.05 3.41
C PRO A 262 17.55 10.77 3.24
N LYS A 263 18.09 9.78 2.53
CA LYS A 263 17.38 8.55 2.11
C LYS A 263 16.83 7.69 3.26
N ASN A 264 17.32 7.89 4.47
CA ASN A 264 16.86 7.20 5.67
C ASN A 264 15.65 7.86 6.34
N VAL A 265 15.22 9.06 5.92
CA VAL A 265 14.07 9.76 6.52
C VAL A 265 12.75 9.07 6.17
N ASN A 266 11.89 8.91 7.18
CA ASN A 266 10.56 8.33 7.09
C ASN A 266 9.50 9.42 7.40
N PHE A 267 8.57 9.67 6.50
CA PHE A 267 7.46 10.60 6.70
C PHE A 267 6.25 9.84 7.24
N ILE A 268 6.06 9.93 8.56
CA ILE A 268 4.99 9.26 9.29
C ILE A 268 4.43 10.26 10.29
N GLU A 269 3.21 10.74 10.06
CA GLU A 269 2.50 11.52 11.07
C GLU A 269 2.16 10.62 12.28
N HIS A 270 2.48 11.10 13.48
CA HIS A 270 2.28 10.35 14.72
C HIS A 270 2.07 11.24 15.94
N THR A 271 1.38 10.68 16.93
CA THR A 271 1.30 11.17 18.30
C THR A 271 1.30 10.02 19.30
N GLY A 272 2.01 10.18 20.41
CA GLY A 272 1.98 9.27 21.56
C GLY A 272 0.78 9.51 22.49
N TYR A 273 0.01 10.58 22.27
CA TYR A 273 -1.21 10.87 23.03
C TYR A 273 -2.42 10.18 22.40
N LEU A 274 -2.93 9.13 23.05
CA LEU A 274 -4.07 8.36 22.54
C LEU A 274 -5.42 9.08 22.76
N GLY A 275 -5.59 9.79 23.88
CA GLY A 275 -6.85 10.41 24.26
C GLY A 275 -8.03 9.44 24.18
N TRP A 276 -9.11 9.85 23.52
CA TRP A 276 -10.30 9.00 23.33
C TRP A 276 -10.03 7.69 22.57
N LYS A 277 -8.96 7.62 21.76
CA LYS A 277 -8.60 6.42 20.98
C LYS A 277 -8.20 5.27 21.90
N GLU A 278 -7.74 5.54 23.12
CA GLU A 278 -7.43 4.50 24.09
C GLU A 278 -8.65 3.61 24.37
N GLY A 279 -9.76 4.22 24.82
CA GLY A 279 -10.98 3.51 25.17
C GLY A 279 -11.80 3.02 23.98
N GLN A 280 -11.67 3.67 22.81
CA GLN A 280 -12.47 3.35 21.61
C GLN A 280 -11.74 2.49 20.58
N ARG A 281 -10.40 2.42 20.59
CA ARG A 281 -9.61 1.68 19.60
C ARG A 281 -8.61 0.71 20.19
N ALA A 282 -7.85 1.12 21.22
CA ALA A 282 -6.77 0.30 21.76
C ALA A 282 -7.26 -0.82 22.69
N ARG A 283 -8.14 -0.48 23.63
CA ARG A 283 -8.69 -1.41 24.63
C ARG A 283 -9.76 -2.37 24.08
N PRO A 284 -10.64 -1.96 23.15
CA PRO A 284 -11.54 -2.92 22.50
C PRO A 284 -10.79 -3.95 21.68
N LEU A 285 -11.29 -5.19 21.66
CA LEU A 285 -10.84 -6.24 20.75
C LEU A 285 -11.80 -6.32 19.58
N ILE A 286 -11.26 -6.48 18.38
CA ILE A 286 -12.04 -6.68 17.16
C ILE A 286 -11.60 -7.90 16.39
N VAL A 287 -12.52 -8.47 15.63
CA VAL A 287 -12.25 -9.48 14.61
C VAL A 287 -12.65 -8.88 13.27
N ASP A 288 -11.71 -8.79 12.34
CA ASP A 288 -11.98 -8.34 10.98
C ASP A 288 -12.44 -9.51 10.11
N PRO A 289 -13.69 -9.51 9.61
CA PRO A 289 -14.19 -10.56 8.72
C PRO A 289 -13.38 -10.67 7.43
N GLY A 290 -12.68 -9.61 7.03
CA GLY A 290 -11.82 -9.64 5.85
C GLY A 290 -10.66 -10.63 5.94
N LEU A 291 -10.35 -11.16 7.13
CA LEU A 291 -9.33 -12.19 7.32
C LEU A 291 -9.78 -13.60 6.91
N TYR A 292 -11.08 -13.91 6.97
CA TYR A 292 -11.62 -15.26 6.70
C TYR A 292 -12.83 -15.28 5.76
N GLY A 293 -13.45 -14.14 5.51
CA GLY A 293 -14.64 -13.98 4.68
C GLY A 293 -14.33 -13.57 3.25
N SER A 294 -15.23 -13.92 2.33
CA SER A 294 -15.16 -13.52 0.92
C SER A 294 -15.87 -12.20 0.61
N LYS A 295 -16.75 -11.75 1.52
CA LYS A 295 -17.49 -10.48 1.41
C LYS A 295 -16.95 -9.48 2.41
N LYS A 296 -16.75 -8.25 1.96
CA LYS A 296 -16.36 -7.12 2.80
C LYS A 296 -17.50 -6.79 3.77
N GLN A 297 -17.18 -6.72 5.06
CA GLN A 297 -18.11 -6.44 6.15
C GLN A 297 -17.40 -5.54 7.17
N ASP A 298 -18.18 -4.90 8.04
CA ASP A 298 -17.60 -4.15 9.17
C ASP A 298 -17.00 -5.11 10.21
N ILE A 299 -16.16 -4.58 11.08
CA ILE A 299 -15.49 -5.35 12.14
C ILE A 299 -16.51 -5.88 13.17
N PHE A 300 -16.24 -7.06 13.72
CA PHE A 300 -16.96 -7.59 14.87
C PHE A 300 -16.25 -7.18 16.16
N TRP A 301 -17.04 -6.80 17.17
CA TRP A 301 -16.53 -6.50 18.50
C TRP A 301 -16.43 -7.78 19.32
N ALA A 302 -15.30 -7.97 19.99
CA ALA A 302 -15.06 -9.07 20.92
C ALA A 302 -15.01 -8.56 22.36
N SER A 303 -15.44 -9.40 23.29
CA SER A 303 -15.38 -9.18 24.74
C SER A 303 -14.51 -10.27 25.42
N PRO A 304 -13.88 -9.97 26.57
CA PRO A 304 -13.80 -8.66 27.24
C PRO A 304 -12.84 -7.69 26.54
N LYS A 305 -12.79 -6.43 27.00
CA LYS A 305 -11.75 -5.47 26.59
C LYS A 305 -10.39 -5.90 27.16
N ARG A 306 -9.29 -5.48 26.52
CA ARG A 306 -7.92 -5.67 27.00
C ARG A 306 -7.37 -4.44 27.72
N GLU A 307 -6.31 -4.65 28.48
CA GLU A 307 -5.41 -3.58 28.92
C GLU A 307 -4.45 -3.17 27.81
N LEU A 308 -3.76 -2.04 28.01
CA LEU A 308 -2.72 -1.59 27.09
C LEU A 308 -1.47 -2.47 27.22
N PRO A 309 -0.70 -2.65 26.13
CA PRO A 309 0.53 -3.43 26.15
C PRO A 309 1.57 -2.77 27.06
N THR A 310 2.29 -3.59 27.82
CA THR A 310 3.43 -3.15 28.65
C THR A 310 4.76 -3.29 27.92
N ALA A 311 4.80 -4.08 26.84
CA ALA A 311 6.02 -4.38 26.08
C ALA A 311 6.42 -3.28 25.08
N PHE A 312 5.51 -2.36 24.72
CA PHE A 312 5.75 -1.27 23.78
C PHE A 312 4.75 -0.13 24.01
N LYS A 313 5.12 1.09 23.63
CA LYS A 313 4.25 2.26 23.71
C LYS A 313 3.43 2.41 22.43
N LEU A 314 2.12 2.57 22.54
CA LEU A 314 1.26 2.80 21.37
C LEU A 314 1.40 4.23 20.84
N PHE A 315 1.46 4.35 19.52
CA PHE A 315 1.35 5.60 18.79
C PHE A 315 0.21 5.50 17.78
N THR A 316 -0.37 6.64 17.43
CA THR A 316 -1.39 6.74 16.37
C THR A 316 -1.12 7.91 15.45
N GLY A 317 -1.64 7.88 14.24
CA GLY A 317 -1.52 8.98 13.28
C GLY A 317 -2.17 8.68 11.95
N SER A 318 -1.65 9.27 10.87
CA SER A 318 -2.16 9.07 9.51
C SER A 318 -1.95 7.64 8.99
N ALA A 319 -2.89 7.12 8.21
CA ALA A 319 -2.72 5.85 7.49
C ALA A 319 -1.81 5.98 6.25
N TRP A 320 -1.44 7.21 5.89
CA TRP A 320 -0.59 7.53 4.74
C TRP A 320 0.83 7.77 5.22
N VAL A 321 1.78 7.15 4.53
CA VAL A 321 3.19 7.15 4.93
C VAL A 321 4.09 7.20 3.70
N ALA A 322 5.25 7.83 3.86
CA ALA A 322 6.39 7.62 2.96
C ALA A 322 7.55 7.01 3.76
N LEU A 323 7.86 5.75 3.48
CA LEU A 323 8.80 4.94 4.24
C LEU A 323 10.11 4.79 3.47
N SER A 324 11.24 5.05 4.12
CA SER A 324 12.56 4.69 3.60
C SER A 324 12.62 3.19 3.33
N ARG A 325 13.38 2.78 2.31
CA ARG A 325 13.59 1.37 2.00
C ARG A 325 14.14 0.58 3.19
N ASP A 326 15.10 1.14 3.93
CA ASP A 326 15.69 0.50 5.11
C ASP A 326 14.62 0.14 6.16
N PHE A 327 13.67 1.04 6.41
CA PHE A 327 12.56 0.76 7.33
C PHE A 327 11.55 -0.24 6.75
N VAL A 328 11.33 -0.24 5.43
CA VAL A 328 10.50 -1.25 4.76
C VAL A 328 11.12 -2.64 4.85
N GLU A 329 12.43 -2.77 4.63
CA GLU A 329 13.18 -4.02 4.80
C GLU A 329 13.06 -4.52 6.24
N TYR A 330 13.20 -3.64 7.23
CA TYR A 330 12.98 -3.98 8.65
C TYR A 330 11.59 -4.52 8.91
N THR A 331 10.58 -3.86 8.37
CA THR A 331 9.17 -4.22 8.60
C THR A 331 8.81 -5.54 7.92
N VAL A 332 9.32 -5.80 6.72
CA VAL A 332 8.96 -6.99 5.92
C VAL A 332 9.81 -8.21 6.29
N TRP A 333 11.13 -8.06 6.45
CA TRP A 333 12.00 -9.18 6.79
C TRP A 333 11.93 -9.52 8.27
N GLY A 334 11.70 -8.52 9.13
CA GLY A 334 11.54 -8.70 10.57
C GLY A 334 12.73 -9.42 11.18
N TRP A 335 13.96 -8.91 11.01
CA TRP A 335 15.10 -9.51 11.71
C TRP A 335 15.01 -9.32 13.24
N ASP A 336 14.28 -8.29 13.69
CA ASP A 336 13.78 -8.16 15.06
C ASP A 336 12.36 -8.76 15.19
N ASN A 337 11.94 -9.12 16.40
CA ASN A 337 10.62 -9.68 16.64
C ASN A 337 9.49 -8.63 16.69
N LEU A 338 9.80 -7.35 16.97
CA LEU A 338 8.83 -6.28 17.15
C LEU A 338 7.84 -6.13 15.96
N PRO A 339 8.25 -6.13 14.67
CA PRO A 339 7.30 -6.11 13.55
C PRO A 339 6.25 -7.23 13.61
N ARG A 340 6.65 -8.45 14.01
CA ARG A 340 5.73 -9.60 14.12
C ARG A 340 4.82 -9.49 15.33
N THR A 341 5.36 -9.12 16.49
CA THR A 341 4.59 -8.89 17.72
C THR A 341 3.53 -7.82 17.49
N LEU A 342 3.88 -6.72 16.82
CA LEU A 342 2.92 -5.67 16.50
C LEU A 342 1.88 -6.12 15.49
N LEU A 343 2.21 -6.93 14.49
CA LEU A 343 1.21 -7.48 13.57
C LEU A 343 0.18 -8.33 14.30
N MET A 344 0.61 -9.18 15.24
CA MET A 344 -0.31 -9.96 16.08
C MET A 344 -1.20 -9.04 16.92
N TYR A 345 -0.63 -8.00 17.55
CA TYR A 345 -1.38 -7.08 18.38
C TYR A 345 -2.41 -6.24 17.59
N TYR A 346 -1.99 -5.75 16.42
CA TYR A 346 -2.81 -4.92 15.53
C TYR A 346 -3.85 -5.75 14.77
N ALA A 347 -3.74 -7.09 14.72
CA ALA A 347 -4.82 -7.92 14.18
C ALA A 347 -6.18 -7.69 14.88
N ASN A 348 -6.17 -7.27 16.15
CA ASN A 348 -7.36 -6.99 16.95
C ASN A 348 -7.45 -5.52 17.40
N PHE A 349 -6.89 -4.57 16.64
CA PHE A 349 -6.92 -3.14 16.94
C PHE A 349 -7.80 -2.36 15.93
N VAL A 350 -8.66 -1.46 16.41
CA VAL A 350 -9.55 -0.67 15.53
C VAL A 350 -8.75 0.39 14.76
N SER A 351 -8.95 0.47 13.45
CA SER A 351 -8.22 1.37 12.55
C SER A 351 -6.70 1.14 12.60
N SER A 352 -6.30 -0.13 12.51
CA SER A 352 -4.89 -0.55 12.54
C SER A 352 -3.92 0.19 11.63
N PRO A 353 -4.29 0.62 10.41
CA PRO A 353 -3.42 1.43 9.55
C PRO A 353 -2.97 2.76 10.17
N GLU A 354 -3.77 3.31 11.09
CA GLU A 354 -3.49 4.56 11.81
C GLU A 354 -2.63 4.36 13.08
N GLY A 355 -1.94 3.22 13.20
CA GLY A 355 -1.08 2.98 14.38
C GLY A 355 0.04 1.97 14.21
N TYR A 356 -0.06 1.03 13.26
CA TYR A 356 0.97 -0.02 13.08
C TYR A 356 2.36 0.57 12.79
N PHE A 357 2.48 1.40 11.74
CA PHE A 357 3.77 1.95 11.34
C PHE A 357 4.32 2.96 12.35
N GLN A 358 3.43 3.78 12.94
CA GLN A 358 3.77 4.73 14.01
C GLN A 358 4.36 4.00 15.22
N THR A 359 3.66 2.98 15.71
CA THR A 359 4.11 2.22 16.88
C THR A 359 5.37 1.46 16.56
N LEU A 360 5.50 0.88 15.38
CA LEU A 360 6.70 0.14 14.99
C LEU A 360 7.93 1.05 14.95
N ILE A 361 7.85 2.17 14.23
CA ILE A 361 9.02 3.05 14.07
C ILE A 361 9.42 3.70 15.40
N CYS A 362 8.45 4.05 16.24
CA CYS A 362 8.68 4.74 17.50
C CYS A 362 9.15 3.83 18.64
N ASN A 363 9.02 2.50 18.49
CA ASN A 363 9.58 1.52 19.43
C ASN A 363 10.84 0.84 18.88
N ALA A 364 11.38 1.28 17.74
CA ALA A 364 12.60 0.76 17.15
C ALA A 364 13.73 1.82 17.25
N PRO A 365 14.63 1.75 18.25
CA PRO A 365 15.60 2.82 18.55
C PRO A 365 16.42 3.31 17.36
N ARG A 366 16.78 2.41 16.43
CA ARG A 366 17.50 2.73 15.19
C ARG A 366 16.76 3.74 14.30
N PHE A 367 15.44 3.70 14.26
CA PHE A 367 14.63 4.50 13.34
C PHE A 367 14.03 5.75 13.99
N VAL A 368 14.02 5.85 15.32
CA VAL A 368 13.39 6.96 16.05
C VAL A 368 13.91 8.32 15.60
N GLN A 369 15.20 8.47 15.27
CA GLN A 369 15.78 9.76 14.84
C GLN A 369 15.54 10.09 13.36
N THR A 370 14.91 9.19 12.62
CA THR A 370 14.66 9.34 11.17
C THR A 370 13.24 9.78 10.86
N VAL A 371 12.39 9.99 11.86
CA VAL A 371 10.96 10.22 11.67
C VAL A 371 10.68 11.70 11.43
N ALA A 372 10.16 12.00 10.25
CA ALA A 372 9.51 13.27 9.96
C ALA A 372 8.02 13.14 10.31
N ASN A 373 7.58 13.87 11.34
CA ASN A 373 6.19 13.86 11.81
C ASN A 373 5.27 14.66 10.86
N HIS A 374 5.05 14.10 9.66
CA HIS A 374 4.22 14.61 8.58
C HIS A 374 3.94 13.45 7.60
N ASP A 375 2.76 13.40 6.97
CA ASP A 375 2.36 12.29 6.08
C ASP A 375 2.46 12.61 4.58
N LEU A 376 2.91 13.84 4.25
CA LEU A 376 3.02 14.39 2.88
C LEU A 376 1.68 14.58 2.17
N HIS A 377 0.57 14.62 2.91
CA HIS A 377 -0.76 14.82 2.36
C HIS A 377 -1.37 16.14 2.84
N HIS A 378 -2.08 16.81 1.95
CA HIS A 378 -3.10 17.78 2.32
C HIS A 378 -4.41 17.06 2.60
N ILE A 379 -4.86 17.10 3.86
CA ILE A 379 -6.12 16.50 4.30
C ILE A 379 -6.92 17.55 5.07
N GLN A 380 -8.15 17.79 4.65
CA GLN A 380 -9.08 18.63 5.38
C GLN A 380 -10.08 17.79 6.17
N TRP A 381 -10.37 18.21 7.39
CA TRP A 381 -11.33 17.55 8.28
C TRP A 381 -12.44 18.52 8.64
N ASP A 382 -13.68 18.02 8.66
CA ASP A 382 -14.82 18.73 9.21
C ASP A 382 -14.59 19.05 10.70
N VAL A 383 -15.30 20.05 11.24
CA VAL A 383 -15.31 20.35 12.68
C VAL A 383 -16.73 20.15 13.22
N PRO A 384 -16.97 19.14 14.09
CA PRO A 384 -16.04 18.11 14.55
C PRO A 384 -15.67 17.10 13.44
N PRO A 385 -14.52 16.40 13.55
CA PRO A 385 -14.07 15.46 12.53
C PRO A 385 -15.03 14.28 12.40
N ARG A 386 -15.35 13.95 11.14
CA ARG A 386 -16.13 12.75 10.79
C ARG A 386 -15.22 11.53 10.63
N GLN A 387 -15.80 10.35 10.38
CA GLN A 387 -15.03 9.11 10.14
C GLN A 387 -14.10 9.21 8.92
N HIS A 388 -14.47 10.01 7.93
CA HIS A 388 -13.68 10.23 6.73
C HIS A 388 -13.39 11.73 6.55
N PRO A 389 -12.26 12.11 5.92
CA PRO A 389 -11.94 13.50 5.62
C PRO A 389 -13.04 14.21 4.81
N HIS A 390 -13.01 15.53 4.83
CA HIS A 390 -13.79 16.37 3.91
C HIS A 390 -13.50 15.97 2.46
N ALA A 391 -14.53 16.03 1.62
CA ALA A 391 -14.41 15.75 0.20
C ALA A 391 -13.97 17.03 -0.51
N LEU A 392 -12.73 17.05 -1.01
CA LEU A 392 -12.13 18.24 -1.61
C LEU A 392 -12.79 18.55 -2.96
N ALA A 393 -13.05 19.84 -3.19
CA ALA A 393 -13.65 20.37 -4.41
C ALA A 393 -12.85 21.58 -4.93
N LEU A 394 -13.30 22.19 -6.04
CA LEU A 394 -12.64 23.35 -6.66
C LEU A 394 -12.37 24.50 -5.69
N ALA A 395 -13.29 24.76 -4.76
CA ALA A 395 -13.15 25.81 -3.74
C ALA A 395 -11.93 25.58 -2.80
N ASP A 396 -11.48 24.34 -2.67
CA ASP A 396 -10.38 23.95 -1.79
C ASP A 396 -9.00 24.04 -2.48
N LEU A 397 -8.96 24.23 -3.80
CA LEU A 397 -7.72 24.26 -4.60
C LEU A 397 -6.69 25.28 -4.08
N PRO A 398 -7.05 26.52 -3.69
CA PRO A 398 -6.07 27.43 -3.09
C PRO A 398 -5.45 26.89 -1.80
N ALA A 399 -6.23 26.20 -0.95
CA ALA A 399 -5.71 25.60 0.27
C ALA A 399 -4.79 24.41 -0.03
N MET A 400 -5.12 23.60 -1.03
CA MET A 400 -4.27 22.51 -1.51
C MET A 400 -2.91 23.03 -1.98
N VAL A 401 -2.91 24.04 -2.86
CA VAL A 401 -1.66 24.64 -3.39
C VAL A 401 -0.82 25.26 -2.27
N ARG A 402 -1.44 25.99 -1.34
CA ARG A 402 -0.74 26.62 -0.19
C ARG A 402 -0.12 25.62 0.78
N SER A 403 -0.63 24.39 0.86
CA SER A 403 -0.12 23.38 1.79
C SER A 403 1.34 22.99 1.52
N GLY A 404 1.76 23.07 0.24
CA GLY A 404 3.04 22.57 -0.24
C GLY A 404 3.16 21.03 -0.28
N ALA A 405 2.11 20.30 0.09
CA ALA A 405 2.12 18.85 0.10
C ALA A 405 2.08 18.28 -1.34
N PRO A 406 2.82 17.19 -1.62
CA PRO A 406 2.82 16.56 -2.94
C PRO A 406 1.53 15.82 -3.27
N PHE A 407 0.74 15.43 -2.26
CA PHE A 407 -0.52 14.68 -2.45
C PHE A 407 -1.66 15.35 -1.68
N ALA A 408 -2.90 15.10 -2.11
CA ALA A 408 -4.09 15.54 -1.40
C ALA A 408 -5.17 14.47 -1.39
N ARG A 409 -6.05 14.55 -0.37
CA ARG A 409 -7.22 13.67 -0.27
C ARG A 409 -8.35 14.24 0.61
N LYS A 410 -9.59 13.81 0.42
CA LYS A 410 -10.05 12.82 -0.57
C LYS A 410 -10.86 13.48 -1.69
N PHE A 411 -10.65 13.02 -2.91
CA PHE A 411 -11.41 13.50 -4.06
C PHE A 411 -12.63 12.63 -4.33
N PRO A 412 -13.81 13.19 -4.61
CA PRO A 412 -14.92 12.45 -5.19
C PRO A 412 -14.56 11.84 -6.56
N ARG A 413 -15.41 10.94 -7.03
CA ARG A 413 -15.28 10.37 -8.37
C ARG A 413 -15.58 11.45 -9.41
N ASP A 414 -14.70 11.59 -10.40
CA ASP A 414 -14.85 12.49 -11.55
C ASP A 414 -15.14 13.95 -11.17
N ASP A 415 -14.69 14.37 -9.98
CA ASP A 415 -14.87 15.75 -9.54
C ASP A 415 -14.09 16.72 -10.45
N PRO A 416 -14.69 17.87 -10.85
CA PRO A 416 -14.03 18.87 -11.68
C PRO A 416 -12.70 19.38 -11.12
N VAL A 417 -12.48 19.31 -9.80
CA VAL A 417 -11.20 19.69 -9.19
C VAL A 417 -10.04 18.85 -9.70
N LEU A 418 -10.27 17.59 -10.07
CA LEU A 418 -9.22 16.73 -10.64
C LEU A 418 -8.77 17.25 -12.01
N ASP A 419 -9.71 17.78 -12.80
CA ASP A 419 -9.40 18.38 -14.11
C ASP A 419 -8.63 19.70 -13.94
N ALA A 420 -8.99 20.50 -12.93
CA ALA A 420 -8.23 21.70 -12.56
C ALA A 420 -6.81 21.37 -12.10
N ILE A 421 -6.63 20.33 -11.27
CA ILE A 421 -5.28 19.87 -10.86
C ILE A 421 -4.47 19.40 -12.07
N ASP A 422 -5.07 18.59 -12.94
CA ASP A 422 -4.42 18.10 -14.16
C ASP A 422 -3.93 19.27 -15.04
N ALA A 423 -4.78 20.27 -15.28
CA ALA A 423 -4.47 21.41 -16.14
C ALA A 423 -3.51 22.42 -15.47
N GLU A 424 -3.78 22.83 -14.24
CA GLU A 424 -3.08 23.94 -13.57
C GLU A 424 -1.80 23.51 -12.88
N LEU A 425 -1.73 22.28 -12.36
CA LEU A 425 -0.60 21.82 -11.53
C LEU A 425 0.26 20.75 -12.20
N LEU A 426 -0.32 19.92 -13.07
CA LEU A 426 0.38 18.79 -13.68
C LEU A 426 0.68 18.99 -15.17
N GLY A 427 0.16 20.05 -15.80
CA GLY A 427 0.38 20.32 -17.21
C GLY A 427 -0.20 19.25 -18.15
N ARG A 428 -1.22 18.51 -17.69
CA ARG A 428 -1.90 17.50 -18.49
C ARG A 428 -2.99 18.14 -19.34
N PRO A 429 -3.17 17.70 -20.59
CA PRO A 429 -4.23 18.21 -21.44
C PRO A 429 -5.61 17.90 -20.81
N PRO A 430 -6.60 18.80 -20.97
CA PRO A 430 -7.95 18.55 -20.50
C PRO A 430 -8.50 17.27 -21.11
N ARG A 431 -9.29 16.52 -20.33
CA ARG A 431 -10.07 15.41 -20.89
C ARG A 431 -10.97 15.96 -22.00
N PRO A 432 -11.16 15.24 -23.12
CA PRO A 432 -12.19 15.60 -24.09
C PRO A 432 -13.51 15.76 -23.33
N ALA A 433 -14.18 16.90 -23.53
CA ALA A 433 -15.45 17.15 -22.87
C ALA A 433 -16.36 15.93 -23.09
N ALA A 434 -16.91 15.37 -22.01
CA ALA A 434 -17.96 14.38 -22.12
C ALA A 434 -19.09 15.05 -22.92
N GLY A 435 -19.17 14.77 -24.21
CA GLY A 435 -20.15 15.40 -25.09
C GLY A 435 -21.54 15.24 -24.47
N GLY A 436 -22.35 16.30 -24.54
CA GLY A 436 -23.75 16.29 -24.13
C GLY A 436 -24.59 15.34 -24.99
N GLY A 437 -24.40 14.03 -24.77
CA GLY A 437 -25.13 12.96 -25.42
C GLY A 437 -26.38 12.63 -24.62
N ASN A 438 -27.53 12.85 -25.23
CA ASN A 438 -28.85 12.48 -24.72
C ASN A 438 -28.88 11.06 -24.17
N GLY A 439 -29.60 10.91 -23.05
CA GLY A 439 -29.63 9.71 -22.23
C GLY A 439 -29.82 8.40 -23.00
N ASN A 440 -28.76 7.59 -22.99
CA ASN A 440 -28.83 6.14 -22.89
C ASN A 440 -27.50 5.63 -22.31
N GLY A 441 -27.52 5.27 -21.03
CA GLY A 441 -26.35 5.18 -20.16
C GLY A 441 -25.48 3.93 -20.33
N THR A 442 -24.65 3.87 -21.38
CA THR A 442 -23.56 2.88 -21.46
C THR A 442 -22.20 3.39 -21.96
N ALA A 443 -22.01 4.69 -22.18
CA ALA A 443 -20.74 5.23 -22.69
C ALA A 443 -20.07 6.44 -21.97
N PRO A 444 -19.89 6.49 -20.63
CA PRO A 444 -18.97 7.48 -20.02
C PRO A 444 -17.58 6.92 -19.65
N ALA A 445 -17.48 5.66 -19.25
CA ALA A 445 -16.23 5.08 -18.70
C ALA A 445 -15.18 4.75 -19.78
N ALA A 446 -15.61 4.31 -20.97
CA ALA A 446 -14.71 3.95 -22.06
C ALA A 446 -13.97 5.18 -22.65
N ALA A 447 -14.64 6.35 -22.71
CA ALA A 447 -14.04 7.60 -23.17
C ALA A 447 -13.05 8.18 -22.15
N ALA A 448 -13.35 8.07 -20.84
CA ALA A 448 -12.43 8.49 -19.78
C ALA A 448 -11.15 7.64 -19.74
N ALA A 449 -11.25 6.34 -20.02
CA ALA A 449 -10.09 5.44 -20.10
C ALA A 449 -9.20 5.67 -21.33
N ALA A 450 -9.79 6.12 -22.45
CA ALA A 450 -9.06 6.46 -23.68
C ALA A 450 -8.29 7.79 -23.58
N ALA A 451 -8.56 8.62 -22.56
CA ALA A 451 -8.00 9.97 -22.40
C ALA A 451 -6.91 10.09 -21.32
N ALA A 452 -6.49 9.00 -20.66
CA ALA A 452 -5.45 9.07 -19.63
C ALA A 452 -4.07 9.29 -20.25
N THR A 453 -3.69 10.56 -20.43
CA THR A 453 -2.34 10.97 -20.86
C THR A 453 -1.39 11.01 -19.67
N PHE A 454 -0.11 10.73 -19.89
CA PHE A 454 0.91 10.87 -18.85
C PHE A 454 1.15 12.34 -18.50
N VAL A 455 1.68 12.59 -17.29
CA VAL A 455 2.24 13.90 -16.95
C VAL A 455 3.51 14.12 -17.77
N PRO A 456 3.62 15.22 -18.52
CA PRO A 456 4.85 15.54 -19.23
C PRO A 456 5.97 15.85 -18.25
N GLY A 457 7.17 15.37 -18.56
CA GLY A 457 8.38 15.56 -17.76
C GLY A 457 9.62 15.48 -18.65
N GLY A 458 10.80 15.62 -18.05
CA GLY A 458 12.06 15.50 -18.77
C GLY A 458 12.25 14.12 -19.41
N TRP A 459 11.65 13.08 -18.83
CA TRP A 459 11.74 11.71 -19.32
C TRP A 459 11.09 11.44 -20.68
N CYS A 460 10.24 12.32 -21.20
CA CYS A 460 9.65 12.18 -22.55
C CYS A 460 10.23 13.16 -23.58
N GLY A 461 11.36 13.84 -23.30
CA GLY A 461 12.13 14.56 -24.31
C GLY A 461 11.41 15.72 -25.02
N GLY A 462 10.21 16.11 -24.59
CA GLY A 462 9.35 17.10 -25.27
C GLY A 462 8.21 16.51 -26.12
N ASP A 463 8.08 15.17 -26.20
CA ASP A 463 6.89 14.52 -26.73
C ASP A 463 5.70 14.77 -25.77
N ALA A 464 4.72 15.55 -26.21
CA ALA A 464 3.53 15.89 -25.44
C ALA A 464 2.67 14.67 -25.08
N SER A 465 2.80 13.55 -25.82
CA SER A 465 2.08 12.31 -25.52
C SER A 465 2.80 11.41 -24.51
N CYS A 466 4.10 11.63 -24.29
CA CYS A 466 5.02 10.78 -23.54
C CYS A 466 4.83 9.29 -23.87
N GLY A 467 4.70 8.98 -25.17
CA GLY A 467 4.49 7.62 -25.67
C GLY A 467 5.77 6.79 -25.72
N SER A 468 6.93 7.43 -25.52
CA SER A 468 8.24 6.79 -25.42
C SER A 468 9.06 7.41 -24.28
N VAL A 469 10.00 6.62 -23.76
CA VAL A 469 10.95 7.05 -22.72
C VAL A 469 12.22 7.52 -23.42
N ASP A 470 12.63 8.75 -23.16
CA ASP A 470 13.91 9.34 -23.57
C ASP A 470 14.96 9.09 -22.48
N ASN A 471 15.04 9.95 -21.45
CA ASN A 471 16.01 9.83 -20.35
C ASN A 471 15.33 9.84 -18.97
N ASP A 472 15.41 8.73 -18.22
CA ASP A 472 14.75 8.62 -16.90
C ASP A 472 15.42 9.44 -15.77
N TRP A 473 16.48 10.19 -16.08
CA TRP A 473 17.24 11.03 -15.15
C TRP A 473 17.20 12.53 -15.49
N VAL A 474 16.57 12.93 -16.59
CA VAL A 474 16.39 14.36 -16.89
C VAL A 474 15.11 14.81 -16.21
N LEU A 475 15.23 15.74 -15.26
CA LEU A 475 14.09 16.35 -14.58
C LEU A 475 13.83 17.76 -15.13
N ARG A 476 12.56 18.12 -15.27
CA ARG A 476 12.07 19.46 -15.58
C ARG A 476 11.15 19.94 -14.45
N PRO A 477 11.72 20.27 -13.27
CA PRO A 477 10.92 20.75 -12.15
C PRO A 477 10.24 22.07 -12.50
N GLY A 478 9.00 22.24 -12.03
CA GLY A 478 8.21 23.46 -12.15
C GLY A 478 7.96 24.13 -10.79
N PRO A 479 6.94 24.99 -10.69
CA PRO A 479 6.61 25.68 -9.44
C PRO A 479 6.19 24.75 -8.29
N GLY A 480 5.87 23.49 -8.57
CA GLY A 480 5.57 22.48 -7.56
C GLY A 480 6.78 22.19 -6.66
N ALA A 481 7.97 22.08 -7.26
CA ALA A 481 9.23 21.83 -6.54
C ALA A 481 9.50 22.91 -5.48
N GLU A 482 9.31 24.19 -5.79
CA GLU A 482 9.53 25.29 -4.84
C GLU A 482 8.58 25.24 -3.64
N ARG A 483 7.30 24.91 -3.86
CA ARG A 483 6.32 24.76 -2.78
C ARG A 483 6.69 23.58 -1.89
N PHE A 484 7.10 22.47 -2.50
CA PHE A 484 7.45 21.26 -1.77
C PHE A 484 8.79 21.39 -1.04
N GLN A 485 9.78 22.05 -1.62
CA GLN A 485 11.05 22.36 -0.98
C GLN A 485 10.84 23.13 0.33
N ARG A 486 10.00 24.18 0.31
CA ARG A 486 9.64 24.94 1.52
C ARG A 486 8.97 24.07 2.59
N LEU A 487 8.09 23.15 2.17
CA LEU A 487 7.47 22.20 3.09
C LEU A 487 8.52 21.27 3.72
N ILE A 488 9.41 20.69 2.92
CA ILE A 488 10.48 19.80 3.37
C ILE A 488 11.41 20.53 4.34
N GLU A 489 11.88 21.73 4.01
CA GLU A 489 12.73 22.52 4.90
C GLU A 489 12.07 22.76 6.27
N ARG A 490 10.77 23.08 6.28
CA ARG A 490 10.01 23.23 7.52
C ARG A 490 9.90 21.93 8.32
N ILE A 491 9.72 20.79 7.65
CA ILE A 491 9.53 19.51 8.33
C ILE A 491 10.86 18.95 8.84
N ILE A 492 11.89 18.87 7.99
CA ILE A 492 13.14 18.14 8.28
C ILE A 492 14.31 19.03 8.71
N ARG A 493 14.32 20.32 8.33
CA ARG A 493 15.43 21.25 8.67
C ARG A 493 15.07 22.25 9.76
N SER A 494 13.86 22.22 10.29
CA SER A 494 13.50 23.07 11.43
C SER A 494 14.18 22.58 12.71
N GLU A 495 14.52 23.49 13.61
CA GLU A 495 14.99 23.16 14.98
C GLU A 495 13.97 22.32 15.77
N ALA A 496 12.72 22.29 15.31
CA ALA A 496 11.67 21.47 15.87
C ALA A 496 11.78 19.98 15.45
N PHE A 497 12.53 19.64 14.41
CA PHE A 497 12.62 18.25 13.90
C PHE A 497 13.13 17.27 14.98
N PRO A 498 14.23 17.50 15.70
CA PRO A 498 14.63 16.62 16.81
C PRO A 498 13.61 16.60 17.96
N ASN A 499 12.87 17.70 18.12
CA ASN A 499 11.91 17.86 19.21
C ASN A 499 10.55 17.22 18.95
N ARG A 500 10.24 16.91 17.69
CA ARG A 500 8.98 16.30 17.21
C ARG A 500 9.09 14.79 16.93
N GLN A 501 10.19 14.17 17.33
CA GLN A 501 10.38 12.72 17.27
C GLN A 501 9.43 11.99 18.22
N CYS A 502 9.46 10.66 18.18
CA CYS A 502 8.63 9.70 18.94
C CYS A 502 8.64 9.90 20.48
N LYS A 503 7.98 10.95 20.96
CA LYS A 503 7.86 11.33 22.37
C LYS A 503 6.55 10.85 22.98
#